data_AF-A0A5A9MW86-F1
#
_entry.id   AF-A0A5A9MW86-F1
#
_cell.length_a   1.000
_cell.length_b   1.000
_cell.length_c   1.000
_cell.angle_alpha   90.00
_cell.angle_beta   90.00
_cell.angle_gamma   90.00
#
_symmetry.space_group_name_H-M   'P 1'
#
loop_
_entity.id
_entity.type
_entity.pdbx_description
1 polymer ?
#
loop_
_entity_poly.entity_id
_entity_poly.type
_entity_poly.pdbx_seq_one_letter_code
_entity_poly.pdbx_strand_id
1 'polypeptide(L)'
;MSSGTTYALKRGTLSAVLREDDITVDNLARIFKLTQSSVYLTSDQRVSVFPSTSGFFSCLDLMTGGGTFQVMGDEVCGALPGPVTNPFHPNPGQSRPRFSFSRSATATAARTPHTATSPKLYQRTIFLGQLQGEKIVQEKALVIPFEESEASLPTMTFKVKEALAMGADENIILTDSQGNQLLDTLGTKGSAYWKQSSRRLFAIKEDVFAEMGRRKRRKLGQASRHEGSELFEIRDKIEEVLLASEGLPAVSVNLRELCKHSEGLTEQQRVMNSPVLARCCRSLVGCRQCVDVLLQEGQACVKCRSAITGESLVAVAGLSEVLSVIRAIEQ
;
A
#
# COMPACT_ATOMS: atom_id res chain seq x y z
N MET A 1 -24.67 -19.99 -12.26
CA MET A 1 -24.60 -18.52 -12.12
C MET A 1 -23.28 -18.23 -11.44
N SER A 2 -22.24 -17.82 -12.18
CA SER A 2 -20.90 -17.57 -11.61
C SER A 2 -20.92 -16.25 -10.84
N SER A 3 -20.83 -16.33 -9.51
CA SER A 3 -20.56 -15.21 -8.63
C SER A 3 -19.12 -14.75 -8.88
N GLY A 4 -18.90 -13.93 -9.90
CA GLY A 4 -17.60 -13.36 -10.21
C GLY A 4 -17.11 -12.46 -9.07
N THR A 5 -15.85 -12.64 -8.67
CA THR A 5 -15.19 -11.86 -7.61
C THR A 5 -15.17 -10.38 -7.98
N THR A 6 -15.56 -9.52 -7.05
CA THR A 6 -15.58 -8.06 -7.22
C THR A 6 -14.56 -7.39 -6.32
N TYR A 7 -13.92 -6.35 -6.82
CA TYR A 7 -12.88 -5.61 -6.12
C TYR A 7 -13.24 -4.12 -6.02
N ALA A 8 -12.93 -3.51 -4.88
CA ALA A 8 -13.15 -2.09 -4.63
C ALA A 8 -11.89 -1.29 -4.97
N LEU A 9 -11.97 -0.42 -5.98
CA LEU A 9 -10.86 0.39 -6.49
C LEU A 9 -11.08 1.86 -6.09
N LYS A 10 -10.05 2.50 -5.54
CA LYS A 10 -10.14 3.88 -5.03
C LYS A 10 -9.00 4.76 -5.53
N ARG A 11 -9.29 6.02 -5.83
CA ARG A 11 -8.26 7.05 -6.06
C ARG A 11 -8.80 8.39 -5.60
N GLY A 12 -8.17 8.97 -4.58
CA GLY A 12 -8.66 10.19 -3.93
C GLY A 12 -10.09 9.98 -3.44
N THR A 13 -11.04 10.77 -3.95
CA THR A 13 -12.46 10.68 -3.63
C THR A 13 -13.26 9.77 -4.56
N LEU A 14 -12.66 9.28 -5.66
CA LEU A 14 -13.32 8.39 -6.61
C LEU A 14 -13.19 6.95 -6.13
N SER A 15 -14.31 6.21 -6.19
CA SER A 15 -14.34 4.78 -5.92
C SER A 15 -15.21 4.06 -6.95
N ALA A 16 -14.74 2.91 -7.42
CA ALA A 16 -15.48 2.02 -8.30
C ALA A 16 -15.42 0.58 -7.76
N VAL A 17 -16.49 -0.19 -7.93
CA VAL A 17 -16.49 -1.63 -7.66
C VAL A 17 -16.58 -2.33 -9.01
N LEU A 18 -15.54 -3.07 -9.36
CA LEU A 18 -15.42 -3.74 -10.66
C LEU A 18 -15.34 -5.25 -10.46
N ARG A 19 -15.83 -6.01 -11.44
CA ARG A 19 -15.58 -7.45 -11.52
C ARG A 19 -14.15 -7.66 -12.00
N GLU A 20 -13.56 -8.80 -11.65
CA GLU A 20 -12.19 -9.15 -12.07
C GLU A 20 -11.91 -8.87 -13.56
N ASP A 21 -12.81 -9.31 -14.44
CA ASP A 21 -12.69 -9.16 -15.90
C ASP A 21 -12.71 -7.68 -16.36
N ASP A 22 -13.29 -6.79 -15.56
CA ASP A 22 -13.43 -5.37 -15.86
C ASP A 22 -12.22 -4.55 -15.37
N ILE A 23 -11.29 -5.16 -14.61
CA ILE A 23 -10.08 -4.53 -14.09
C ILE A 23 -9.01 -4.56 -15.18
N THR A 24 -9.11 -3.62 -16.11
CA THR A 24 -8.15 -3.41 -17.19
C THR A 24 -7.60 -2.00 -17.17
N VAL A 25 -6.38 -1.82 -17.71
CA VAL A 25 -5.74 -0.51 -17.81
C VAL A 25 -6.65 0.51 -18.50
N ASP A 26 -7.32 0.13 -19.59
CA ASP A 26 -8.23 1.00 -20.33
C ASP A 26 -9.42 1.47 -19.50
N ASN A 27 -10.04 0.56 -18.76
CA ASN A 27 -11.19 0.89 -17.93
C ASN A 27 -10.77 1.76 -16.75
N LEU A 28 -9.67 1.42 -16.08
CA LEU A 28 -9.14 2.20 -14.97
C LEU A 28 -8.69 3.60 -15.42
N ALA A 29 -7.97 3.71 -16.52
CA ALA A 29 -7.56 4.99 -17.11
C ALA A 29 -8.77 5.87 -17.43
N ARG A 30 -9.85 5.28 -17.97
CA ARG A 30 -11.08 6.01 -18.30
C ARG A 30 -11.86 6.47 -17.07
N ILE A 31 -11.98 5.60 -16.06
CA ILE A 31 -12.73 5.88 -14.82
C ILE A 31 -12.00 6.93 -13.97
N PHE A 32 -10.68 6.78 -13.83
CA PHE A 32 -9.86 7.60 -12.95
C PHE A 32 -9.11 8.74 -13.67
N LYS A 33 -9.33 8.90 -14.98
CA LYS A 33 -8.71 9.92 -15.85
C LYS A 33 -7.18 9.92 -15.80
N LEU A 34 -6.62 8.72 -15.97
CA LEU A 34 -5.18 8.48 -15.95
C LEU A 34 -4.62 8.24 -17.34
N THR A 35 -3.33 8.44 -17.48
CA THR A 35 -2.58 8.00 -18.64
C THR A 35 -2.41 6.48 -18.57
N GLN A 36 -2.76 5.77 -19.64
CA GLN A 36 -2.74 4.29 -19.67
C GLN A 36 -1.36 3.71 -19.32
N SER A 37 -0.28 4.35 -19.76
CA SER A 37 1.09 3.89 -19.55
C SER A 37 1.59 3.98 -18.11
N SER A 38 0.84 4.61 -17.20
CA SER A 38 1.25 4.77 -15.80
C SER A 38 0.29 4.13 -14.80
N VAL A 39 -0.73 3.38 -15.26
CA VAL A 39 -1.70 2.74 -14.37
C VAL A 39 -1.10 1.53 -13.65
N TYR A 40 -1.15 1.53 -12.32
CA TYR A 40 -0.88 0.36 -11.48
C TYR A 40 -1.75 0.39 -10.22
N LEU A 41 -1.82 -0.71 -9.49
CA LEU A 41 -2.62 -0.83 -8.27
C LEU A 41 -1.72 -0.98 -7.05
N THR A 42 -2.19 -0.49 -5.91
CA THR A 42 -1.57 -0.73 -4.61
C THR A 42 -2.60 -1.25 -3.62
N SER A 43 -2.30 -2.35 -2.94
CA SER A 43 -3.12 -2.88 -1.84
C SER A 43 -2.85 -2.13 -0.53
N ASP A 44 -3.75 -2.27 0.44
CA ASP A 44 -3.56 -1.80 1.82
C ASP A 44 -2.34 -2.44 2.51
N GLN A 45 -1.96 -3.65 2.07
CA GLN A 45 -0.73 -4.34 2.48
C GLN A 45 0.54 -3.81 1.80
N ARG A 46 0.45 -2.68 1.08
CA ARG A 46 1.56 -2.05 0.33
C ARG A 46 2.16 -2.91 -0.79
N VAL A 47 1.42 -3.91 -1.27
CA VAL A 47 1.79 -4.68 -2.46
C VAL A 47 1.38 -3.90 -3.70
N SER A 48 2.34 -3.66 -4.60
CA SER A 48 2.09 -3.04 -5.91
C SER A 48 1.82 -4.11 -6.95
N VAL A 49 0.71 -3.96 -7.68
CA VAL A 49 0.31 -4.86 -8.77
C VAL A 49 0.36 -4.09 -10.08
N PHE A 50 1.14 -4.61 -11.02
CA PHE A 50 1.33 -4.01 -12.34
C PHE A 50 0.54 -4.77 -13.40
N PRO A 51 -0.01 -4.08 -14.40
CA PRO A 51 -0.68 -4.75 -15.51
C PRO A 51 0.32 -5.50 -16.38
N SER A 52 -0.14 -6.58 -17.00
CA SER A 52 0.55 -7.27 -18.09
C SER A 52 0.64 -6.40 -19.35
N THR A 53 1.45 -6.82 -20.32
CA THR A 53 1.55 -6.16 -21.64
C THR A 53 0.23 -6.16 -22.42
N SER A 54 -0.71 -7.05 -22.08
CA SER A 54 -2.07 -7.06 -22.63
C SER A 54 -3.05 -6.11 -21.93
N GLY A 55 -2.61 -5.36 -20.91
CA GLY A 55 -3.43 -4.39 -20.18
C GLY A 55 -4.34 -5.00 -19.10
N PHE A 56 -4.16 -6.29 -18.78
CA PHE A 56 -4.91 -7.00 -17.74
C PHE A 56 -4.08 -7.17 -16.46
N PHE A 57 -4.75 -7.17 -15.31
CA PHE A 57 -4.13 -7.47 -14.02
C PHE A 57 -4.26 -8.97 -13.70
N SER A 58 -3.20 -9.56 -13.14
CA SER A 58 -3.19 -10.98 -12.76
C SER A 58 -4.20 -11.25 -11.65
N CYS A 59 -5.01 -12.30 -11.83
CA CYS A 59 -5.99 -12.71 -10.82
C CYS A 59 -5.33 -13.12 -9.49
N LEU A 60 -4.16 -13.76 -9.54
CA LEU A 60 -3.40 -14.18 -8.36
C LEU A 60 -2.93 -12.98 -7.53
N ASP A 61 -2.51 -11.91 -8.20
CA ASP A 61 -2.05 -10.69 -7.53
C ASP A 61 -3.23 -9.92 -6.92
N LEU A 62 -4.39 -9.93 -7.60
CA LEU A 62 -5.63 -9.34 -7.10
C LEU A 62 -6.18 -10.10 -5.88
N MET A 63 -6.08 -11.43 -5.85
CA MET A 63 -6.48 -12.25 -4.70
C MET A 63 -5.60 -12.00 -3.47
N THR A 64 -4.30 -11.79 -3.68
CA THR A 64 -3.33 -11.57 -2.60
C THR A 64 -3.57 -10.23 -1.88
N GLY A 65 -4.11 -9.23 -2.59
CA GLY A 65 -4.28 -7.86 -2.09
C GLY A 65 -5.56 -7.55 -1.31
N GLY A 66 -6.37 -8.53 -0.92
CA GLY A 66 -7.44 -8.34 0.09
C GLY A 66 -8.71 -7.62 -0.38
N GLY A 67 -8.97 -7.56 -1.70
CA GLY A 67 -10.26 -7.10 -2.25
C GLY A 67 -10.42 -5.59 -2.40
N THR A 68 -9.55 -4.77 -1.79
CA THR A 68 -9.55 -3.30 -1.94
C THR A 68 -8.20 -2.80 -2.44
N PHE A 69 -8.22 -2.01 -3.51
CA PHE A 69 -7.02 -1.48 -4.16
C PHE A 69 -7.10 0.03 -4.35
N GLN A 70 -5.95 0.69 -4.25
CA GLN A 70 -5.76 2.07 -4.63
C GLN A 70 -5.20 2.15 -6.06
N VAL A 71 -5.79 2.99 -6.90
CA VAL A 71 -5.40 3.13 -8.31
C VAL A 71 -4.40 4.26 -8.47
N MET A 72 -3.21 3.90 -8.90
CA MET A 72 -2.07 4.78 -9.08
C MET A 72 -1.83 5.07 -10.57
N GLY A 73 -1.09 6.14 -10.85
CA GLY A 73 -0.77 6.60 -12.20
C GLY A 73 -0.86 8.11 -12.36
N ASP A 74 -0.44 8.61 -13.50
CA ASP A 74 -0.35 10.04 -13.78
C ASP A 74 -1.65 10.54 -14.41
N GLU A 75 -2.07 11.74 -14.02
CA GLU A 75 -3.23 12.38 -14.64
C GLU A 75 -2.93 12.74 -16.10
N VAL A 76 -3.95 12.67 -16.95
CA VAL A 76 -3.81 13.11 -18.35
C VAL A 76 -3.60 14.62 -18.37
N CYS A 77 -2.35 15.06 -18.53
CA CYS A 77 -2.01 16.46 -18.67
C CYS A 77 -2.21 16.90 -20.12
N GLY A 78 -3.33 17.56 -20.42
CA GLY A 78 -3.58 18.14 -21.74
C GLY A 78 -5.05 18.45 -22.02
N ALA A 79 -5.32 19.67 -22.47
CA ALA A 79 -6.57 20.00 -23.13
C ALA A 79 -6.72 19.08 -24.36
N LEU A 80 -7.87 18.41 -24.46
CA LEU A 80 -8.21 17.58 -25.62
C LEU A 80 -8.11 18.41 -26.91
N PRO A 81 -7.43 17.93 -27.97
CA PRO A 81 -7.73 18.39 -29.31
C PRO A 81 -9.20 18.05 -29.60
N GLY A 82 -9.93 18.99 -30.17
CA GLY A 82 -11.33 18.82 -30.56
C GLY A 82 -11.55 17.59 -31.46
N PRO A 83 -12.80 17.14 -31.60
CA PRO A 83 -13.10 15.92 -32.33
C PRO A 83 -12.69 16.06 -33.79
N VAL A 84 -11.77 15.20 -34.23
CA VAL A 84 -11.48 14.99 -35.65
C VAL A 84 -12.72 14.36 -36.26
N THR A 85 -13.41 15.11 -37.09
CA THR A 85 -14.48 14.60 -37.95
C THR A 85 -13.88 13.64 -38.96
N ASN A 86 -14.16 12.35 -38.86
CA ASN A 86 -14.08 11.46 -40.01
C ASN A 86 -15.49 11.05 -40.46
N PRO A 87 -15.80 11.12 -41.76
CA PRO A 87 -17.17 11.06 -42.26
C PRO A 87 -17.45 9.72 -42.94
N PHE A 88 -18.06 8.75 -42.26
CA PHE A 88 -18.75 7.64 -42.94
C PHE A 88 -19.91 7.13 -42.06
N HIS A 89 -21.13 7.38 -42.53
CA HIS A 89 -22.38 6.66 -42.18
C HIS A 89 -22.64 5.59 -43.26
N PRO A 90 -23.57 4.63 -43.12
CA PRO A 90 -24.23 4.08 -41.92
C PRO A 90 -24.29 2.52 -41.92
N ASN A 91 -24.62 1.89 -40.79
CA ASN A 91 -25.59 0.77 -40.81
C ASN A 91 -26.33 0.66 -39.45
N PRO A 92 -27.66 0.42 -39.43
CA PRO A 92 -28.47 0.47 -38.22
C PRO A 92 -28.66 -0.93 -37.63
N GLY A 93 -28.64 -1.01 -36.30
CA GLY A 93 -29.12 -2.19 -35.60
C GLY A 93 -28.28 -2.56 -34.40
N GLN A 94 -28.48 -1.87 -33.29
CA GLN A 94 -28.83 -2.49 -32.01
C GLN A 94 -28.97 -1.40 -30.94
N SER A 95 -30.21 -1.22 -30.52
CA SER A 95 -30.63 -0.35 -29.43
C SER A 95 -30.22 -0.92 -28.08
N ARG A 96 -29.51 -0.14 -27.26
CA ARG A 96 -29.65 -0.16 -25.79
C ARG A 96 -29.56 1.26 -25.23
N PRO A 97 -30.33 1.58 -24.18
CA PRO A 97 -30.71 2.95 -23.86
C PRO A 97 -29.54 3.72 -23.23
N ARG A 98 -29.20 4.84 -23.86
CA ARG A 98 -28.27 5.84 -23.34
C ARG A 98 -29.03 6.66 -22.30
N PHE A 99 -28.60 6.64 -21.03
CA PHE A 99 -29.05 7.63 -20.07
C PHE A 99 -28.56 9.02 -20.55
N SER A 100 -29.50 9.89 -20.92
CA SER A 100 -29.25 11.28 -21.27
C SER A 100 -29.60 12.16 -20.07
N PHE A 101 -28.63 12.90 -19.55
CA PHE A 101 -28.92 14.09 -18.76
C PHE A 101 -29.01 15.27 -19.73
N SER A 102 -30.18 15.91 -19.74
CA SER A 102 -30.44 17.19 -20.38
C SER A 102 -29.41 18.21 -19.92
N ARG A 103 -28.57 18.68 -20.86
CA ARG A 103 -27.74 19.87 -20.67
C ARG A 103 -28.64 21.09 -20.85
N SER A 104 -28.84 21.88 -19.79
CA SER A 104 -29.27 23.26 -19.96
C SER A 104 -28.17 24.02 -20.69
N ALA A 105 -28.55 24.72 -21.76
CA ALA A 105 -27.66 25.45 -22.63
C ALA A 105 -27.15 26.75 -21.98
N THR A 106 -25.85 26.96 -22.14
CA THR A 106 -25.12 28.21 -22.42
C THR A 106 -25.52 29.52 -21.70
N ALA A 107 -24.58 30.03 -20.91
CA ALA A 107 -24.24 31.45 -20.95
C ALA A 107 -22.71 31.60 -21.01
N THR A 108 -22.23 32.01 -22.18
CA THR A 108 -20.85 32.43 -22.42
C THR A 108 -20.67 33.79 -21.75
N ALA A 109 -19.96 33.85 -20.62
CA ALA A 109 -19.47 35.11 -20.07
C ALA A 109 -17.97 35.19 -20.34
N ALA A 110 -17.58 36.25 -21.05
CA ALA A 110 -16.22 36.58 -21.39
C ALA A 110 -15.31 36.62 -20.16
N ARG A 111 -14.06 36.21 -20.34
CA ARG A 111 -12.98 36.32 -19.35
C ARG A 111 -12.83 37.78 -18.90
N THR A 112 -13.23 38.06 -17.67
CA THR A 112 -12.74 39.20 -16.89
C THR A 112 -11.50 38.75 -16.10
N PRO A 113 -10.55 39.67 -15.83
CA PRO A 113 -9.31 39.35 -15.10
C PRO A 113 -9.62 38.90 -13.67
N HIS A 114 -8.80 37.99 -13.16
CA HIS A 114 -8.87 37.32 -11.87
C HIS A 114 -9.46 38.21 -10.76
N THR A 115 -10.72 37.96 -10.42
CA THR A 115 -11.27 38.31 -9.10
C THR A 115 -10.67 37.31 -8.11
N ALA A 116 -10.13 37.81 -7.00
CA ALA A 116 -9.68 36.99 -5.89
C ALA A 116 -10.78 35.98 -5.55
N THR A 117 -10.50 34.68 -5.76
CA THR A 117 -11.42 33.60 -5.38
C THR A 117 -11.72 33.80 -3.90
N SER A 118 -12.95 34.16 -3.57
CA SER A 118 -13.39 34.25 -2.18
C SER A 118 -12.98 32.96 -1.48
N PRO A 119 -12.35 33.02 -0.29
CA PRO A 119 -11.87 31.82 0.38
C PRO A 119 -13.04 30.86 0.56
N LYS A 120 -12.83 29.62 0.10
CA LYS A 120 -13.85 28.58 0.18
C LYS A 120 -14.06 28.23 1.64
N LEU A 121 -15.17 28.69 2.21
CA LEU A 121 -15.52 28.42 3.60
C LEU A 121 -16.10 27.02 3.74
N TYR A 122 -15.55 26.26 4.69
CA TYR A 122 -16.02 24.95 5.10
C TYR A 122 -16.66 25.03 6.48
N GLN A 123 -17.43 24.00 6.84
CA GLN A 123 -18.04 23.88 8.15
C GLN A 123 -17.79 22.50 8.73
N ARG A 124 -17.52 22.45 10.03
CA ARG A 124 -17.32 21.21 10.76
C ARG A 124 -18.10 21.23 12.07
N THR A 125 -18.99 20.26 12.23
CA THR A 125 -19.64 20.00 13.52
C THR A 125 -18.69 19.29 14.48
N ILE A 126 -18.46 19.88 15.65
CA ILE A 126 -17.69 19.33 16.78
C ILE A 126 -18.62 19.29 17.99
N PHE A 127 -18.66 18.17 18.70
CA PHE A 127 -19.56 17.98 19.83
C PHE A 127 -18.87 18.31 21.15
N LEU A 128 -19.50 19.10 22.01
CA LEU A 128 -19.06 19.23 23.40
C LEU A 128 -19.34 17.90 24.10
N GLY A 129 -18.29 17.26 24.61
CA GLY A 129 -18.34 15.98 25.28
C GLY A 129 -18.28 16.13 26.79
N GLN A 130 -19.21 15.49 27.50
CA GLN A 130 -19.13 15.26 28.94
C GLN A 130 -18.91 13.79 29.23
N LEU A 131 -18.26 13.50 30.36
CA LEU A 131 -18.07 12.12 30.80
C LEU A 131 -19.27 11.66 31.62
N GLN A 132 -20.03 10.71 31.10
CA GLN A 132 -21.07 10.01 31.86
C GLN A 132 -20.64 8.55 32.05
N GLY A 133 -20.22 8.23 33.28
CA GLY A 133 -19.58 6.95 33.59
C GLY A 133 -18.26 6.77 32.83
N GLU A 134 -18.28 5.94 31.80
CA GLU A 134 -17.10 5.60 30.97
C GLU A 134 -17.20 6.09 29.53
N LYS A 135 -18.31 6.71 29.17
CA LYS A 135 -18.60 7.11 27.79
C LYS A 135 -18.66 8.62 27.69
N ILE A 136 -18.13 9.13 26.58
CA ILE A 136 -18.32 10.52 26.19
C ILE A 136 -19.74 10.66 25.64
N VAL A 137 -20.53 11.48 26.31
CA VAL A 137 -21.89 11.82 25.89
C VAL A 137 -21.88 13.22 25.30
N GLN A 138 -22.61 13.39 24.21
CA GLN A 138 -22.77 14.68 23.55
C GLN A 138 -23.68 15.56 24.40
N GLU A 139 -23.19 16.74 24.77
CA GLU A 139 -23.98 17.79 25.40
C GLU A 139 -24.49 18.79 24.36
N LYS A 140 -23.57 19.33 23.55
CA LYS A 140 -23.84 20.41 22.59
C LYS A 140 -23.15 20.12 21.26
N ALA A 141 -23.71 20.58 20.15
CA ALA A 141 -23.06 20.57 18.85
C ALA A 141 -22.60 21.99 18.49
N LEU A 142 -21.35 22.14 18.06
CA LEU A 142 -20.74 23.39 17.62
C LEU A 142 -20.45 23.28 16.13
N VAL A 143 -20.94 24.22 15.33
CA VAL A 143 -20.62 24.29 13.90
C VAL A 143 -19.50 25.29 13.74
N ILE A 144 -18.31 24.80 13.40
CA ILE A 144 -17.09 25.60 13.27
C ILE A 144 -16.86 25.93 11.80
N PRO A 145 -16.95 27.20 11.38
CA PRO A 145 -16.55 27.63 10.05
C PRO A 145 -15.04 27.75 9.93
N PHE A 146 -14.46 27.24 8.85
CA PHE A 146 -13.01 27.27 8.63
C PHE A 146 -12.64 27.29 7.15
N GLU A 147 -11.48 27.87 6.84
CA GLU A 147 -10.88 27.89 5.51
C GLU A 147 -9.83 26.77 5.33
N GLU A 148 -9.33 26.58 4.11
CA GLU A 148 -8.28 25.59 3.84
C GLU A 148 -7.00 25.83 4.66
N SER A 149 -6.59 27.11 4.77
CA SER A 149 -5.42 27.54 5.55
C SER A 149 -5.58 27.30 7.06
N GLU A 150 -6.82 27.31 7.54
CA GLU A 150 -7.18 27.11 8.95
C GLU A 150 -7.40 25.65 9.31
N ALA A 151 -7.35 24.74 8.34
CA ALA A 151 -7.66 23.33 8.53
C ALA A 151 -6.51 22.57 9.22
N SER A 152 -6.21 22.95 10.46
CA SER A 152 -5.20 22.34 11.32
C SER A 152 -5.76 22.08 12.71
N LEU A 153 -5.20 21.11 13.44
CA LEU A 153 -5.66 20.81 14.79
C LEU A 153 -5.54 22.02 15.74
N PRO A 154 -4.43 22.77 15.78
CA PRO A 154 -4.32 23.96 16.63
C PRO A 154 -5.37 25.02 16.32
N THR A 155 -5.54 25.36 15.03
CA THR A 155 -6.50 26.40 14.61
C THR A 155 -7.95 25.97 14.87
N MET A 156 -8.30 24.72 14.58
CA MET A 156 -9.64 24.20 14.86
C MET A 156 -9.92 24.16 16.37
N THR A 157 -8.93 23.81 17.18
CA THR A 157 -9.05 23.84 18.65
C THR A 157 -9.27 25.27 19.15
N PHE A 158 -8.52 26.24 18.62
CA PHE A 158 -8.70 27.65 18.94
C PHE A 158 -10.11 28.15 18.60
N LYS A 159 -10.61 27.85 17.39
CA LYS A 159 -11.98 28.23 17.00
C LYS A 159 -13.07 27.60 17.86
N VAL A 160 -12.86 26.38 18.34
CA VAL A 160 -13.79 25.74 19.28
C VAL A 160 -13.77 26.46 20.63
N LYS A 161 -12.60 26.84 21.14
CA LYS A 161 -12.51 27.65 22.37
C LYS A 161 -13.22 28.99 22.22
N GLU A 162 -13.00 29.66 21.10
CA GLU A 162 -13.67 30.92 20.75
C GLU A 162 -15.19 30.75 20.68
N ALA A 163 -15.68 29.71 19.99
CA ALA A 163 -17.10 29.39 19.90
C ALA A 163 -17.75 29.02 21.25
N LEU A 164 -16.95 28.57 22.22
CA LEU A 164 -17.39 28.28 23.58
C LEU A 164 -17.24 29.47 24.54
N ALA A 165 -16.69 30.60 24.07
CA ALA A 165 -16.36 31.77 24.90
C ALA A 165 -15.51 31.41 26.13
N MET A 166 -14.57 30.48 25.96
CA MET A 166 -13.71 29.99 27.03
C MET A 166 -12.64 31.02 27.41
N GLY A 167 -12.37 31.13 28.71
CA GLY A 167 -11.30 32.00 29.22
C GLY A 167 -9.90 31.52 28.79
N ALA A 168 -8.89 32.39 28.92
CA ALA A 168 -7.51 32.07 28.54
C ALA A 168 -6.95 30.84 29.27
N ASP A 169 -7.38 30.62 30.52
CA ASP A 169 -6.93 29.51 31.36
C ASP A 169 -7.70 28.21 31.11
N GLU A 170 -8.79 28.25 30.34
CA GLU A 170 -9.57 27.06 30.06
C GLU A 170 -9.07 26.33 28.80
N ASN A 171 -8.77 25.04 28.97
CA ASN A 171 -8.28 24.19 27.90
C ASN A 171 -9.28 23.11 27.52
N ILE A 172 -9.30 22.81 26.22
CA ILE A 172 -10.04 21.70 25.65
C ILE A 172 -9.10 20.81 24.86
N ILE A 173 -9.46 19.53 24.83
CA ILE A 173 -8.82 18.50 24.04
C ILE A 173 -9.85 18.02 23.02
N LEU A 174 -9.47 18.03 21.74
CA LEU A 174 -10.27 17.39 20.70
C LEU A 174 -9.98 15.89 20.69
N THR A 175 -11.03 15.09 20.72
CA THR A 175 -10.96 13.62 20.75
C THR A 175 -11.82 12.99 19.66
N ASP A 176 -11.51 11.75 19.31
CA ASP A 176 -12.36 10.93 18.45
C ASP A 176 -13.59 10.38 19.20
N SER A 177 -14.42 9.59 18.53
CA SER A 177 -15.58 8.94 19.16
C SER A 177 -15.25 7.95 20.28
N GLN A 178 -14.00 7.50 20.39
CA GLN A 178 -13.51 6.56 21.40
C GLN A 178 -12.82 7.27 22.57
N GLY A 179 -12.70 8.60 22.51
CA GLY A 179 -12.02 9.40 23.53
C GLY A 179 -10.51 9.44 23.40
N ASN A 180 -9.96 9.08 22.24
CA ASN A 180 -8.53 9.28 21.98
C ASN A 180 -8.29 10.72 21.54
N GLN A 181 -7.26 11.35 22.11
CA GLN A 181 -6.83 12.69 21.72
C GLN A 181 -6.40 12.72 20.25
N LEU A 182 -6.87 13.72 19.51
CA LEU A 182 -6.35 14.03 18.19
C LEU A 182 -4.93 14.58 18.32
N LEU A 183 -4.03 14.09 17.47
CA LEU A 183 -2.65 14.54 17.40
C LEU A 183 -2.48 15.46 16.19
N ASP A 184 -1.68 16.52 16.34
CA ASP A 184 -1.35 17.38 15.21
C ASP A 184 -0.32 16.68 14.32
N THR A 185 -0.79 16.11 13.23
CA THR A 185 0.02 15.39 12.25
C THR A 185 -0.34 15.84 10.84
N LEU A 186 0.46 15.45 9.84
CA LEU A 186 0.10 15.69 8.44
C LEU A 186 -1.27 15.10 8.07
N GLY A 187 -1.69 14.00 8.72
CA GLY A 187 -2.99 13.37 8.49
C GLY A 187 -4.19 14.15 9.03
N THR A 188 -3.99 15.09 9.95
CA THR A 188 -5.03 15.96 10.53
C THR A 188 -4.99 17.38 9.97
N LYS A 189 -4.19 17.61 8.92
CA LYS A 189 -4.11 18.89 8.20
C LYS A 189 -4.92 18.85 6.91
N GLY A 190 -5.37 20.03 6.49
CA GLY A 190 -6.15 20.21 5.28
C GLY A 190 -7.63 19.88 5.47
N SER A 191 -8.46 20.52 4.66
CA SER A 191 -9.92 20.44 4.80
C SER A 191 -10.45 19.03 4.53
N ALA A 192 -9.71 18.19 3.82
CA ALA A 192 -10.07 16.80 3.53
C ALA A 192 -10.30 15.96 4.80
N TYR A 193 -9.53 16.20 5.87
CA TYR A 193 -9.73 15.55 7.16
C TYR A 193 -10.99 16.11 7.86
N TRP A 194 -11.07 17.44 7.96
CA TRP A 194 -12.08 18.13 8.76
C TRP A 194 -13.50 18.10 8.16
N LYS A 195 -13.63 17.93 6.84
CA LYS A 195 -14.94 17.81 6.16
C LYS A 195 -15.64 16.45 6.34
N GLN A 196 -14.95 15.42 6.84
CA GLN A 196 -15.51 14.06 6.90
C GLN A 196 -16.59 13.92 7.96
N SER A 197 -17.87 14.07 7.57
CA SER A 197 -19.04 14.02 8.47
C SER A 197 -19.19 12.70 9.24
N SER A 198 -18.69 11.59 8.71
CA SER A 198 -18.72 10.27 9.38
C SER A 198 -17.84 10.19 10.63
N ARG A 199 -16.81 11.03 10.73
CA ARG A 199 -15.96 11.09 11.92
C ARG A 199 -16.66 11.94 12.96
N ARG A 200 -17.09 11.38 14.09
CA ARG A 200 -17.55 12.19 15.22
C ARG A 200 -16.32 12.67 16.01
N LEU A 201 -16.26 13.98 16.25
CA LEU A 201 -15.22 14.61 17.05
C LEU A 201 -15.84 15.26 18.28
N PHE A 202 -15.16 15.13 19.41
CA PHE A 202 -15.60 15.69 20.67
C PHE A 202 -14.59 16.69 21.20
N ALA A 203 -15.04 17.87 21.62
CA ALA A 203 -14.28 18.79 22.45
C ALA A 203 -14.58 18.47 23.91
N ILE A 204 -13.55 18.16 24.69
CA ILE A 204 -13.68 17.79 26.10
C ILE A 204 -12.75 18.68 26.91
N LYS A 205 -13.18 19.13 28.08
CA LYS A 205 -12.30 19.89 28.97
C LYS A 205 -11.10 19.04 29.41
N GLU A 206 -9.95 19.68 29.60
CA GLU A 206 -8.70 19.00 29.93
C GLU A 206 -8.76 18.18 31.24
N ASP A 207 -9.47 18.69 32.25
CA ASP A 207 -9.72 18.01 33.52
C ASP A 207 -10.54 16.72 33.35
N VAL A 208 -11.58 16.76 32.52
CA VAL A 208 -12.41 15.60 32.17
C VAL A 208 -11.61 14.56 31.39
N PHE A 209 -10.75 15.00 30.46
CA PHE A 209 -9.86 14.12 29.71
C PHE A 209 -8.84 13.43 30.63
N ALA A 210 -8.23 14.17 31.56
CA ALA A 210 -7.30 13.63 32.54
C ALA A 210 -7.97 12.58 33.45
N GLU A 211 -9.21 12.84 33.90
CA GLU A 211 -9.98 11.89 34.71
C GLU A 211 -10.30 10.60 33.96
N MET A 212 -10.68 10.70 32.68
CA MET A 212 -10.88 9.53 31.82
C MET A 212 -9.61 8.70 31.67
N GLY A 213 -8.46 9.34 31.47
CA GLY A 213 -7.15 8.68 31.41
C GLY A 213 -6.80 7.94 32.69
N ARG A 214 -7.07 8.54 33.87
CA ARG A 214 -6.87 7.90 35.17
C ARG A 214 -7.74 6.65 35.34
N ARG A 215 -9.02 6.70 34.93
CA ARG A 215 -9.93 5.54 34.99
C ARG A 215 -9.47 4.41 34.08
N LYS A 216 -9.06 4.72 32.85
CA LYS A 216 -8.53 3.72 31.89
C LYS A 216 -7.27 3.03 32.44
N ARG A 217 -6.36 3.79 33.07
CA ARG A 217 -5.17 3.24 33.73
C ARG A 217 -5.50 2.38 34.95
N ARG A 218 -6.48 2.76 35.78
CA ARG A 218 -6.93 1.94 36.93
C ARG A 218 -7.53 0.61 36.48
N LYS A 219 -8.29 0.58 35.39
CA LYS A 219 -8.79 -0.66 34.78
C LYS A 219 -7.67 -1.55 34.26
N LEU A 220 -6.70 -0.96 33.55
CA LEU A 220 -5.52 -1.69 33.09
C LEU A 220 -4.72 -2.25 34.27
N GLY A 221 -4.58 -1.49 35.36
CA GLY A 221 -3.91 -1.94 36.59
C GLY A 221 -4.65 -3.02 37.37
N GLN A 222 -5.98 -3.14 37.19
CA GLN A 222 -6.75 -4.28 37.73
C GLN A 222 -6.65 -5.51 36.82
N ALA A 223 -6.63 -5.33 35.49
CA ALA A 223 -6.37 -6.41 34.53
C ALA A 223 -4.91 -6.92 34.58
N SER A 224 -3.95 -6.06 34.92
CA SER A 224 -2.52 -6.39 34.97
C SER A 224 -2.12 -7.30 36.12
N ARG A 225 -3.02 -7.57 37.09
CA ARG A 225 -2.78 -8.66 38.07
C ARG A 225 -2.94 -10.05 37.43
N HIS A 226 -3.54 -10.13 36.24
CA HIS A 226 -3.71 -11.37 35.48
C HIS A 226 -2.84 -11.39 34.18
N GLU A 227 -2.58 -10.23 33.57
CA GLU A 227 -1.79 -10.07 32.32
C GLU A 227 -0.30 -9.72 32.52
N GLY A 228 0.17 -9.61 33.78
CA GLY A 228 1.59 -9.33 34.05
C GLY A 228 2.53 -10.43 33.52
N SER A 229 2.07 -11.66 33.35
CA SER A 229 2.88 -12.75 32.78
C SER A 229 3.16 -12.55 31.29
N GLU A 230 2.14 -12.19 30.50
CA GLU A 230 2.26 -12.12 29.04
C GLU A 230 3.15 -10.97 28.57
N LEU A 231 3.13 -9.82 29.26
CA LEU A 231 3.97 -8.66 28.93
C LEU A 231 5.46 -8.90 29.27
N PHE A 232 5.74 -9.64 30.34
CA PHE A 232 7.10 -10.08 30.65
C PHE A 232 7.58 -11.12 29.63
N GLU A 233 6.73 -12.08 29.24
CA GLU A 233 7.04 -13.05 28.18
C GLU A 233 7.30 -12.40 26.81
N ILE A 234 6.55 -11.35 26.46
CA ILE A 234 6.79 -10.58 25.22
C ILE A 234 8.12 -9.82 25.31
N ARG A 235 8.44 -9.23 26.47
CA ARG A 235 9.72 -8.54 26.68
C ARG A 235 10.89 -9.52 26.52
N ASP A 236 10.81 -10.69 27.14
CA ASP A 236 11.86 -11.70 27.09
C ASP A 236 12.06 -12.23 25.65
N LYS A 237 10.96 -12.40 24.88
CA LYS A 237 11.03 -12.73 23.45
C LYS A 237 11.68 -11.63 22.60
N ILE A 238 11.46 -10.36 22.94
CA ILE A 238 12.11 -9.24 22.23
C ILE A 238 13.62 -9.25 22.53
N GLU A 239 14.00 -9.50 23.78
CA GLU A 239 15.40 -9.61 24.20
C GLU A 239 16.10 -10.79 23.50
N GLU A 240 15.42 -11.93 23.36
CA GLU A 240 15.89 -13.10 22.61
C GLU A 240 16.12 -12.77 21.12
N VAL A 241 15.18 -12.08 20.47
CA VAL A 241 15.33 -11.67 19.06
C VAL A 241 16.45 -10.66 18.88
N LEU A 242 16.64 -9.74 19.83
CA LEU A 242 17.76 -8.80 19.81
C LEU A 242 19.10 -9.53 19.85
N LEU A 243 19.28 -10.46 20.80
CA LEU A 243 20.49 -11.29 20.89
C LEU A 243 20.73 -12.12 19.62
N ALA A 244 19.67 -12.70 19.04
CA ALA A 244 19.77 -13.44 17.78
C ALA A 244 20.17 -12.54 16.58
N SER A 245 19.78 -11.26 16.62
CA SER A 245 20.03 -10.31 15.54
C SER A 245 21.44 -9.70 15.54
N GLU A 246 22.17 -9.74 16.65
CA GLU A 246 23.54 -9.24 16.75
C GLU A 246 24.53 -9.96 15.82
N GLY A 247 24.24 -11.21 15.42
CA GLY A 247 25.05 -11.98 14.47
C GLY A 247 24.75 -11.71 12.98
N LEU A 248 23.61 -11.08 12.65
CA LEU A 248 23.18 -10.85 11.26
C LEU A 248 24.11 -9.91 10.47
N PRO A 249 24.71 -8.85 11.05
CA PRO A 249 25.69 -8.02 10.35
C PRO A 249 26.89 -8.83 9.86
N ALA A 250 27.41 -9.76 10.66
CA ALA A 250 28.49 -10.65 10.26
C ALA A 250 28.09 -11.58 9.10
N VAL A 251 26.86 -12.10 9.10
CA VAL A 251 26.30 -12.88 7.98
C VAL A 251 26.21 -12.03 6.71
N SER A 252 25.77 -10.76 6.83
CA SER A 252 25.69 -9.83 5.70
C SER A 252 27.06 -9.43 5.14
N VAL A 253 28.11 -9.43 5.98
CA VAL A 253 29.49 -9.20 5.57
C VAL A 253 30.01 -10.44 4.84
N ASN A 254 29.83 -11.63 5.40
CA ASN A 254 30.21 -12.89 4.75
C ASN A 254 29.49 -13.08 3.40
N LEU A 255 28.21 -12.74 3.32
CA LEU A 255 27.47 -12.76 2.05
C LEU A 255 28.01 -11.74 1.05
N ARG A 256 28.38 -10.53 1.48
CA ARG A 256 29.02 -9.54 0.60
C ARG A 256 30.40 -9.97 0.16
N GLU A 257 31.18 -10.59 1.03
CA GLU A 257 32.48 -11.15 0.67
C GLU A 257 32.31 -12.32 -0.31
N LEU A 258 31.36 -13.23 -0.09
CA LEU A 258 31.00 -14.28 -1.05
C LEU A 258 30.54 -13.70 -2.39
N CYS A 259 29.72 -12.64 -2.39
CA CYS A 259 29.33 -11.94 -3.60
C CYS A 259 30.54 -11.31 -4.31
N LYS A 260 31.47 -10.69 -3.59
CA LYS A 260 32.71 -10.14 -4.19
C LYS A 260 33.62 -11.23 -4.76
N HIS A 261 33.74 -12.38 -4.08
CA HIS A 261 34.43 -13.55 -4.62
C HIS A 261 33.70 -14.10 -5.87
N SER A 262 32.38 -13.96 -5.94
CA SER A 262 31.59 -14.30 -7.13
C SER A 262 31.66 -13.26 -8.24
N GLU A 263 31.92 -11.99 -7.94
CA GLU A 263 32.13 -10.94 -8.94
C GLU A 263 33.49 -11.10 -9.64
N GLY A 264 34.47 -11.75 -9.00
CA GLY A 264 35.68 -12.26 -9.65
C GLY A 264 35.46 -13.45 -10.60
N LEU A 265 34.27 -14.05 -10.60
CA LEU A 265 33.84 -15.11 -11.54
C LEU A 265 33.13 -14.55 -12.78
N THR A 266 33.13 -13.23 -13.00
CA THR A 266 32.51 -12.60 -14.18
C THR A 266 33.21 -12.93 -15.52
N GLU A 267 34.34 -13.64 -15.49
CA GLU A 267 34.97 -14.25 -16.69
C GLU A 267 34.70 -15.77 -16.83
N GLN A 268 33.90 -16.34 -15.94
CA GLN A 268 33.51 -17.76 -15.95
C GLN A 268 31.99 -17.98 -16.02
N GLN A 269 31.28 -17.13 -16.76
CA GLN A 269 30.12 -17.57 -17.54
C GLN A 269 30.56 -18.50 -18.69
N ARG A 270 31.47 -19.43 -18.41
CA ARG A 270 31.90 -20.44 -19.37
C ARG A 270 30.81 -21.49 -19.42
N VAL A 271 30.30 -21.73 -20.64
CA VAL A 271 29.54 -22.93 -20.98
C VAL A 271 30.01 -24.14 -20.17
N MET A 272 29.08 -24.74 -19.42
CA MET A 272 29.37 -25.81 -18.47
C MET A 272 30.02 -27.00 -19.19
N ASN A 273 31.32 -27.19 -19.00
CA ASN A 273 32.05 -28.32 -19.59
C ASN A 273 31.72 -29.60 -18.83
N SER A 274 31.19 -30.60 -19.55
CA SER A 274 30.77 -31.89 -18.99
C SER A 274 29.78 -31.73 -17.82
N PRO A 275 28.52 -31.33 -18.12
CA PRO A 275 27.50 -31.14 -17.11
C PRO A 275 27.16 -32.45 -16.38
N VAL A 276 26.89 -32.35 -15.08
CA VAL A 276 26.58 -33.49 -14.22
C VAL A 276 25.19 -33.33 -13.60
N LEU A 277 24.40 -34.40 -13.68
CA LEU A 277 23.11 -34.58 -13.03
C LEU A 277 23.30 -35.28 -11.68
N ALA A 278 22.67 -34.76 -10.62
CA ALA A 278 22.58 -35.48 -9.35
C ALA A 278 21.28 -36.30 -9.31
N ARG A 279 21.36 -37.58 -8.94
CA ARG A 279 20.20 -38.48 -8.87
C ARG A 279 19.24 -38.14 -7.74
N CYS A 280 19.75 -37.55 -6.65
CA CYS A 280 18.95 -37.18 -5.48
C CYS A 280 17.84 -36.17 -5.80
N CYS A 281 18.12 -35.18 -6.65
CA CYS A 281 17.17 -34.14 -7.04
C CYS A 281 16.84 -34.13 -8.54
N ARG A 282 17.40 -35.09 -9.30
CA ARG A 282 17.24 -35.21 -10.76
C ARG A 282 17.53 -33.90 -11.49
N SER A 283 18.53 -33.16 -11.01
CA SER A 283 18.82 -31.81 -11.48
C SER A 283 20.29 -31.63 -11.80
N LEU A 284 20.58 -30.79 -12.80
CA LEU A 284 21.94 -30.39 -13.16
C LEU A 284 22.55 -29.63 -11.99
N VAL A 285 23.67 -30.11 -11.45
CA VAL A 285 24.29 -29.56 -10.24
C VAL A 285 25.58 -28.79 -10.53
N GLY A 286 26.23 -29.03 -11.67
CA GLY A 286 27.42 -28.31 -12.06
C GLY A 286 28.27 -29.04 -13.09
N CYS A 287 29.47 -28.51 -13.34
CA CYS A 287 30.48 -29.14 -14.18
C CYS A 287 31.13 -30.33 -13.46
N ARG A 288 31.65 -31.32 -14.20
CA ARG A 288 32.27 -32.51 -13.60
C ARG A 288 33.38 -32.18 -12.60
N GLN A 289 34.31 -31.31 -12.98
CA GLN A 289 35.41 -30.88 -12.10
C GLN A 289 34.90 -30.21 -10.83
N CYS A 290 33.91 -29.33 -10.96
CA CYS A 290 33.30 -28.59 -9.85
C CYS A 290 32.67 -29.55 -8.83
N VAL A 291 31.98 -30.57 -9.33
CA VAL A 291 31.27 -31.55 -8.48
C VAL A 291 32.23 -32.59 -7.89
N ASP A 292 33.31 -32.93 -8.59
CA ASP A 292 34.34 -33.83 -8.06
C ASP A 292 35.09 -33.19 -6.87
N VAL A 293 35.38 -31.87 -6.93
CA VAL A 293 35.93 -31.12 -5.78
C VAL A 293 34.96 -31.13 -4.60
N LEU A 294 33.68 -30.87 -4.86
CA LEU A 294 32.63 -30.89 -3.83
C LEU A 294 32.53 -32.26 -3.13
N LEU A 295 32.69 -33.36 -3.88
CA LEU A 295 32.69 -34.71 -3.31
C LEU A 295 33.94 -34.99 -2.46
N GLN A 296 35.11 -34.51 -2.86
CA GLN A 296 36.36 -34.67 -2.10
C GLN A 296 36.30 -33.95 -0.75
N GLU A 297 35.59 -32.82 -0.69
CA GLU A 297 35.36 -32.06 0.55
C GLU A 297 34.26 -32.66 1.46
N GLY A 298 33.66 -33.79 1.07
CA GLY A 298 32.63 -34.47 1.86
C GLY A 298 31.29 -33.71 1.92
N GLN A 299 31.02 -32.86 0.93
CA GLN A 299 29.86 -31.98 0.92
C GLN A 299 28.61 -32.69 0.37
N ALA A 300 27.44 -32.21 0.78
CA ALA A 300 26.15 -32.70 0.29
C ALA A 300 25.74 -32.02 -1.04
N CYS A 301 24.68 -32.52 -1.68
CA CYS A 301 24.16 -31.92 -2.91
C CYS A 301 23.88 -30.42 -2.73
N VAL A 302 24.49 -29.58 -3.56
CA VAL A 302 24.29 -28.11 -3.51
C VAL A 302 22.84 -27.68 -3.72
N LYS A 303 22.01 -28.52 -4.36
CA LYS A 303 20.60 -28.20 -4.61
C LYS A 303 19.65 -28.65 -3.51
N CYS A 304 19.78 -29.89 -3.04
CA CYS A 304 18.80 -30.48 -2.11
C CYS A 304 19.40 -30.94 -0.77
N ARG A 305 20.71 -30.73 -0.57
CA ARG A 305 21.46 -31.10 0.64
C ARG A 305 21.43 -32.59 1.00
N SER A 306 20.98 -33.45 0.09
CA SER A 306 21.06 -34.90 0.26
C SER A 306 22.50 -35.39 0.13
N ALA A 307 22.84 -36.45 0.85
CA ALA A 307 24.13 -37.12 0.69
C ALA A 307 24.31 -37.55 -0.77
N ILE A 308 25.47 -37.21 -1.33
CA ILE A 308 25.87 -37.57 -2.68
C ILE A 308 27.18 -38.36 -2.60
N THR A 309 27.22 -39.45 -3.36
CA THR A 309 28.41 -40.27 -3.62
C THR A 309 28.73 -40.21 -5.11
N GLY A 310 29.92 -40.63 -5.53
CA GLY A 310 30.30 -40.65 -6.95
C GLY A 310 29.32 -41.43 -7.85
N GLU A 311 28.67 -42.47 -7.33
CA GLU A 311 27.66 -43.28 -8.04
C GLU A 311 26.29 -42.59 -8.18
N SER A 312 26.03 -41.60 -7.33
CA SER A 312 24.81 -40.80 -7.35
C SER A 312 24.83 -39.67 -8.39
N LEU A 313 25.93 -39.56 -9.14
CA LEU A 313 26.16 -38.54 -10.15
C LEU A 313 26.21 -39.16 -11.54
N VAL A 314 25.56 -38.50 -12.49
CA VAL A 314 25.50 -38.94 -13.89
C VAL A 314 26.07 -37.84 -14.76
N ALA A 315 27.18 -38.12 -15.44
CA ALA A 315 27.69 -37.23 -16.47
C ALA A 315 26.74 -37.24 -17.67
N VAL A 316 26.34 -36.06 -18.14
CA VAL A 316 25.44 -35.95 -19.29
C VAL A 316 26.25 -36.04 -20.57
N ALA A 317 26.14 -37.19 -21.24
CA ALA A 317 26.75 -37.42 -22.54
C ALA A 317 25.94 -36.75 -23.67
N GLY A 318 26.58 -36.52 -24.83
CA GLY A 318 25.92 -36.04 -26.04
C GLY A 318 25.66 -34.53 -26.12
N LEU A 319 25.92 -33.77 -25.04
CA LEU A 319 25.82 -32.32 -25.07
C LEU A 319 27.09 -31.63 -25.58
N SER A 320 28.17 -32.38 -25.85
CA SER A 320 29.47 -31.81 -26.24
C SER A 320 29.39 -30.93 -27.49
N GLU A 321 28.64 -31.36 -28.51
CA GLU A 321 28.47 -30.62 -29.77
C GLU A 321 27.62 -29.36 -29.57
N VAL A 322 26.49 -29.46 -28.87
CA VAL A 322 25.63 -28.31 -28.54
C VAL A 322 26.39 -27.29 -27.71
N LEU A 323 27.12 -27.74 -26.69
CA LEU A 323 27.96 -26.87 -25.85
C LEU A 323 29.14 -26.28 -26.65
N SER A 324 29.59 -26.91 -27.74
CA SER A 324 30.61 -26.33 -28.61
C SER A 324 30.07 -25.18 -29.47
N VAL A 325 28.83 -25.29 -29.94
CA VAL A 325 28.13 -24.23 -30.67
C VAL A 325 27.84 -23.04 -29.76
N ILE A 326 27.36 -23.27 -28.55
CA ILE A 326 27.10 -22.20 -27.57
C ILE A 326 28.41 -21.47 -27.22
N ARG A 327 29.52 -22.22 -27.05
CA ARG A 327 30.85 -21.62 -26.81
C ARG A 327 31.31 -20.73 -27.96
N ALA A 328 30.93 -21.04 -29.20
CA ALA A 328 31.28 -20.24 -30.37
C ALA A 328 30.44 -18.96 -30.50
N ILE A 329 29.30 -18.87 -29.79
CA ILE A 329 28.41 -17.70 -29.77
C ILE A 329 28.79 -16.72 -28.64
N GLU A 330 29.43 -17.21 -27.57
CA GLU A 330 29.86 -16.41 -26.41
C GLU A 330 31.28 -15.81 -26.55
N GLN A 331 31.95 -15.99 -27.70
CA GLN A 331 33.21 -15.31 -28.07
C GLN A 331 32.92 -14.06 -28.93
#